data_AF-A0ABC8IXG0-F1
#
_entry.id   AF-A0ABC8IXG0-F1
#
_cell.length_a   1.000
_cell.length_b   1.000
_cell.length_c   1.000
_cell.angle_alpha   90.00
_cell.angle_beta   90.00
_cell.angle_gamma   90.00
#
_symmetry.space_group_name_H-M   'P 1'
#
loop_
_entity.id
_entity.type
_entity.pdbx_description
1 polymer ?
#
loop_
_entity_poly.entity_id
_entity_poly.type
_entity_poly.pdbx_seq_one_letter_code
_entity_poly.pdbx_strand_id
1 'polypeptide(L)'
;MDLISQEHKNKNPNTTLSTRHPLSSSSSTPSSSRYENQKRRDWNTFCQYLRNHRPPLSLPSCSGEHVLEFLRYIDQFGKTKVHHQNCSFFGLPNPPAPCPCPLRQAWGSLDALIGRLRAAYEENGGVPEVSPFGSRSVRIFLREVRDYQARARGVSYKKKRKRVSNAQITQSSSQPPLQSQPQQQQQQGQSMMVNYNHGQLDDIVQHR
;
A
#
# COMPACT_ATOMS: atom_id res chain seq x y z
N MET A 1 -1.28 40.80 -61.53
CA MET A 1 0.15 40.55 -61.38
C MET A 1 0.30 39.75 -60.10
N ASP A 2 -0.03 38.46 -60.18
CA ASP A 2 0.90 37.33 -60.36
C ASP A 2 1.38 36.83 -58.99
N LEU A 3 0.84 35.71 -58.49
CA LEU A 3 1.41 34.35 -58.58
C LEU A 3 2.80 34.23 -57.92
N ILE A 4 2.91 33.42 -56.87
CA ILE A 4 3.75 32.18 -56.83
C ILE A 4 3.77 31.57 -55.40
N SER A 5 3.40 30.29 -55.37
CA SER A 5 3.61 29.31 -54.30
C SER A 5 5.08 29.02 -54.01
N GLN A 6 5.41 28.55 -52.80
CA GLN A 6 6.16 27.28 -52.67
C GLN A 6 6.24 26.73 -51.23
N GLU A 7 5.76 25.49 -51.12
CA GLU A 7 5.92 24.52 -50.03
C GLU A 7 7.34 23.93 -50.09
N HIS A 8 8.06 23.88 -48.96
CA HIS A 8 9.32 23.12 -48.85
C HIS A 8 9.18 21.97 -47.86
N LYS A 9 9.30 20.77 -48.42
CA LYS A 9 9.17 19.44 -47.82
C LYS A 9 10.57 18.92 -47.49
N ASN A 10 10.92 18.77 -46.22
CA ASN A 10 12.23 18.24 -45.82
C ASN A 10 12.13 16.75 -45.45
N LYS A 11 12.76 15.90 -46.28
CA LYS A 11 12.97 14.46 -46.04
C LYS A 11 14.34 14.28 -45.39
N ASN A 12 14.40 13.65 -44.22
CA ASN A 12 15.64 13.24 -43.57
C ASN A 12 15.87 11.72 -43.74
N PRO A 13 17.01 11.24 -44.25
CA PRO A 13 17.35 9.82 -44.30
C PRO A 13 18.18 9.44 -43.07
N ASN A 14 17.76 8.42 -42.31
CA ASN A 14 18.59 7.87 -41.23
C ASN A 14 19.04 6.44 -41.58
N THR A 15 20.33 6.30 -41.84
CA THR A 15 21.07 5.03 -41.83
C THR A 15 22.21 5.22 -40.83
N THR A 16 22.27 4.41 -39.77
CA THR A 16 23.54 3.82 -39.29
C THR A 16 23.31 2.78 -38.18
N LEU A 17 24.05 1.69 -38.37
CA LEU A 17 24.30 0.51 -37.57
C LEU A 17 25.07 0.86 -36.27
N SER A 18 24.77 0.23 -35.11
CA SER A 18 25.80 -0.12 -34.10
C SER A 18 25.31 -0.83 -32.82
N THR A 19 26.09 -1.87 -32.48
CA THR A 19 26.52 -2.28 -31.13
C THR A 19 25.61 -3.12 -30.23
N ARG A 20 25.98 -4.41 -30.11
CA ARG A 20 25.57 -5.32 -29.04
C ARG A 20 26.32 -4.95 -27.75
N HIS A 21 25.61 -4.76 -26.65
CA HIS A 21 26.18 -4.66 -25.30
C HIS A 21 26.04 -5.99 -24.54
N PRO A 22 27.05 -6.38 -23.72
CA PRO A 22 26.99 -7.62 -22.94
C PRO A 22 26.02 -7.49 -21.77
N LEU A 23 25.22 -8.53 -21.55
CA LEU A 23 24.32 -8.69 -20.40
C LEU A 23 25.15 -8.80 -19.12
N SER A 24 25.14 -7.72 -18.32
CA SER A 24 25.64 -7.78 -16.95
C SER A 24 24.56 -8.39 -16.06
N SER A 25 24.79 -9.63 -15.66
CA SER A 25 24.05 -10.33 -14.60
C SER A 25 24.33 -9.65 -13.25
N SER A 26 23.40 -8.81 -12.81
CA SER A 26 23.31 -8.39 -11.41
C SER A 26 21.94 -8.79 -10.86
N SER A 27 21.92 -9.94 -10.19
CA SER A 27 20.82 -10.39 -9.36
C SER A 27 20.81 -9.59 -8.04
N SER A 28 20.09 -8.45 -8.03
CA SER A 28 19.59 -7.82 -6.80
C SER A 28 18.40 -6.88 -7.08
N THR A 29 17.19 -7.40 -6.85
CA THR A 29 15.94 -6.69 -6.47
C THR A 29 15.59 -5.36 -7.18
N PRO A 30 14.80 -5.34 -8.26
CA PRO A 30 14.27 -4.08 -8.83
C PRO A 30 13.36 -3.29 -7.86
N SER A 31 12.89 -3.93 -6.78
CA SER A 31 12.03 -3.32 -5.77
C SER A 31 12.76 -2.34 -4.85
N SER A 32 14.03 -2.58 -4.50
CA SER A 32 14.79 -1.72 -3.59
C SER A 32 15.09 -0.38 -4.26
N SER A 33 15.58 -0.39 -5.51
CA SER A 33 15.85 0.84 -6.29
C SER A 33 14.60 1.72 -6.45
N ARG A 34 13.42 1.13 -6.68
CA ARG A 34 12.16 1.90 -6.75
C ARG A 34 11.87 2.61 -5.43
N TYR A 35 11.93 1.86 -4.32
CA TYR A 35 11.66 2.41 -2.99
C TYR A 35 12.64 3.53 -2.65
N GLU A 36 13.93 3.32 -2.90
CA GLU A 36 15.00 4.30 -2.65
C GLU A 36 14.80 5.59 -3.44
N ASN A 37 14.45 5.49 -4.73
CA ASN A 37 14.15 6.67 -5.54
C ASN A 37 12.90 7.42 -5.04
N GLN A 38 11.88 6.69 -4.58
CA GLN A 38 10.69 7.33 -3.99
C GLN A 38 11.03 8.05 -2.69
N LYS A 39 11.79 7.40 -1.81
CA LYS A 39 12.25 7.98 -0.54
C LYS A 39 13.04 9.27 -0.77
N ARG A 40 13.97 9.27 -1.73
CA ARG A 40 14.76 10.45 -2.11
C ARG A 40 13.89 11.61 -2.59
N ARG A 41 12.87 11.34 -3.43
CA ARG A 41 11.93 12.38 -3.90
C ARG A 41 11.13 12.99 -2.76
N ASP A 42 10.63 12.14 -1.88
CA ASP A 42 9.83 12.57 -0.73
C ASP A 42 10.67 13.41 0.23
N TRP A 43 11.90 12.97 0.51
CA TRP A 43 12.88 13.71 1.31
C TRP A 43 13.19 15.08 0.72
N ASN A 44 13.52 15.14 -0.58
CA ASN A 44 13.80 16.41 -1.25
C ASN A 44 12.60 17.36 -1.21
N THR A 45 11.39 16.82 -1.38
CA THR A 45 10.15 17.60 -1.29
C THR A 45 9.96 18.18 0.11
N PHE A 46 10.21 17.37 1.15
CA PHE A 46 10.14 17.82 2.54
C PHE A 46 11.20 18.89 2.85
N CYS A 47 12.45 18.68 2.46
CA CYS A 47 13.53 19.66 2.63
C CYS A 47 13.24 20.97 1.89
N GLN A 48 12.58 20.90 0.72
CA GLN A 48 12.12 22.10 0.01
C GLN A 48 11.00 22.82 0.76
N TYR A 49 10.05 22.08 1.34
CA TYR A 49 9.01 22.65 2.20
C TYR A 49 9.62 23.42 3.39
N LEU A 50 10.59 22.84 4.09
CA LEU A 50 11.27 23.53 5.21
C LEU A 50 11.97 24.83 4.79
N ARG A 51 12.67 24.81 3.65
CA ARG A 51 13.33 26.01 3.09
C ARG A 51 12.34 27.10 2.67
N ASN A 52 11.14 26.72 2.26
CA ASN A 52 10.08 27.65 1.84
C ASN A 52 9.27 28.20 3.02
N HIS A 53 9.41 27.64 4.21
CA HIS A 53 8.75 28.14 5.41
C HIS A 53 9.22 29.56 5.73
N ARG A 54 8.36 30.38 6.35
CA ARG A 54 8.70 31.74 6.76
C ARG A 54 8.43 31.90 8.27
N PRO A 55 9.48 31.97 9.11
CA PRO A 55 10.92 31.99 8.79
C PRO A 55 11.44 30.62 8.27
N PRO A 56 12.53 30.58 7.49
CA PRO A 56 13.10 29.32 7.00
C PRO A 56 13.43 28.37 8.16
N LEU A 57 13.04 27.11 8.02
CA LEU A 57 13.27 26.09 9.03
C LEU A 57 14.48 25.23 8.65
N SER A 58 15.32 24.95 9.63
CA SER A 58 16.34 23.91 9.54
C SER A 58 15.77 22.57 10.05
N LEU A 59 16.38 21.46 9.65
CA LEU A 59 15.96 20.13 10.09
C LEU A 59 16.00 19.95 11.62
N PRO A 60 17.00 20.47 12.37
CA PRO A 60 17.00 20.40 13.84
C PRO A 60 15.89 21.20 14.51
N SER A 61 15.45 22.31 13.89
CA SER A 61 14.33 23.12 14.38
C SER A 61 12.97 22.58 13.93
N CYS A 62 12.95 21.54 13.10
CA CYS A 62 11.73 20.89 12.67
C CYS A 62 11.10 20.11 13.83
N SER A 63 9.77 20.17 13.92
CA SER A 63 8.99 19.55 14.98
C SER A 63 7.80 18.81 14.39
N GLY A 64 7.08 18.07 15.23
CA GLY A 64 5.87 17.36 14.80
C GLY A 64 4.83 18.26 14.13
N GLU A 65 4.72 19.54 14.54
CA GLU A 65 3.73 20.44 13.95
C GLU A 65 4.06 20.79 12.49
N HIS A 66 5.32 21.07 12.18
CA HIS A 66 5.76 21.31 10.80
C HIS A 66 5.54 20.07 9.92
N VAL A 67 5.71 18.86 10.48
CA VAL A 67 5.36 17.62 9.78
C VAL A 67 3.85 17.54 9.52
N LEU A 68 3.00 17.91 10.48
CA LEU A 68 1.55 17.92 10.29
C LEU A 68 1.11 18.92 9.22
N GLU A 69 1.66 20.13 9.23
CA GLU A 69 1.41 21.12 8.18
C GLU A 69 1.82 20.59 6.80
N PHE A 70 3.01 20.00 6.69
CA PHE A 70 3.45 19.35 5.45
C PHE A 70 2.48 18.26 5.00
N LEU A 71 2.03 17.38 5.89
CA LEU A 71 1.06 16.33 5.55
C LEU A 71 -0.27 16.90 5.08
N ARG A 72 -0.77 17.97 5.72
CA ARG A 72 -2.02 18.65 5.31
C ARG A 72 -1.87 19.29 3.92
N TYR A 73 -0.69 19.81 3.59
CA TYR A 73 -0.37 20.31 2.25
C TYR A 73 -0.36 19.17 1.22
N ILE A 74 0.39 18.09 1.47
CA ILE A 74 0.47 16.93 0.56
C ILE A 74 -0.90 16.27 0.34
N ASP A 75 -1.75 16.28 1.37
CA ASP A 75 -3.10 15.72 1.33
C ASP A 75 -3.99 16.39 0.25
N GLN A 76 -3.72 17.64 -0.13
CA GLN A 76 -4.50 18.36 -1.15
C GLN A 76 -4.33 17.80 -2.57
N PHE A 77 -3.22 17.10 -2.84
CA PHE A 77 -2.86 16.58 -4.17
C PHE A 77 -3.17 15.09 -4.33
N GLY A 78 -4.08 14.56 -3.52
CA GLY A 78 -4.43 13.16 -3.57
C GLY A 78 -5.42 12.80 -4.67
N LYS A 79 -5.68 11.49 -4.78
CA LYS A 79 -6.55 10.91 -5.81
C LYS A 79 -7.77 10.19 -5.23
N THR A 80 -7.92 10.18 -3.91
CA THR A 80 -9.00 9.47 -3.23
C THR A 80 -10.14 10.44 -2.93
N LYS A 81 -11.36 10.14 -3.36
CA LYS A 81 -12.54 10.90 -2.93
C LYS A 81 -12.79 10.63 -1.45
N VAL A 82 -12.80 11.69 -0.63
CA VAL A 82 -13.11 11.61 0.81
C VAL A 82 -14.28 12.55 1.09
N HIS A 83 -15.41 11.97 1.49
CA HIS A 83 -16.64 12.71 1.72
C HIS A 83 -16.58 13.53 3.02
N HIS A 84 -17.12 14.75 3.01
CA HIS A 84 -17.34 15.54 4.22
C HIS A 84 -18.48 14.93 5.04
N GLN A 85 -18.49 15.14 6.36
CA GLN A 85 -19.54 14.59 7.25
C GLN A 85 -20.96 15.01 6.86
N ASN A 86 -21.11 16.20 6.29
CA ASN A 86 -22.38 16.74 5.80
C ASN A 86 -22.70 16.37 4.34
N CYS A 87 -21.87 15.55 3.69
CA CYS A 87 -22.15 15.06 2.34
C CYS A 87 -23.18 13.92 2.40
N SER A 88 -24.19 13.95 1.53
CA SER A 88 -25.20 12.88 1.42
C SER A 88 -24.62 11.50 1.08
N PHE A 89 -23.36 11.44 0.62
CA PHE A 89 -22.66 10.19 0.32
C PHE A 89 -21.67 9.75 1.41
N PHE A 90 -21.61 10.46 2.54
CA PHE A 90 -20.76 10.06 3.66
C PHE A 90 -21.16 8.66 4.16
N GLY A 91 -20.20 7.73 4.19
CA GLY A 91 -20.46 6.36 4.61
C GLY A 91 -20.96 5.42 3.51
N LEU A 92 -21.06 5.87 2.25
CA LEU A 92 -21.45 5.04 1.13
C LEU A 92 -20.21 4.60 0.32
N PRO A 93 -19.89 3.29 0.24
CA PRO A 93 -18.73 2.79 -0.51
C PRO A 93 -18.81 3.04 -2.01
N ASN A 94 -20.01 2.96 -2.58
CA ASN A 94 -20.29 3.12 -4.01
C ASN A 94 -21.36 4.20 -4.18
N PRO A 95 -20.99 5.49 -4.17
CA PRO A 95 -21.95 6.58 -4.33
C PRO A 95 -22.57 6.55 -5.74
N PRO A 96 -23.89 6.74 -5.87
CA PRO A 96 -24.60 6.64 -7.16
C PRO A 96 -24.37 7.86 -8.08
N ALA A 97 -23.81 8.96 -7.56
CA ALA A 97 -23.54 10.18 -8.31
C ALA A 97 -22.27 10.88 -7.79
N PRO A 98 -21.64 11.77 -8.58
CA PRO A 98 -20.48 12.54 -8.13
C PRO A 98 -20.86 13.59 -7.07
N CYS A 99 -19.90 14.02 -6.25
CA CYS A 99 -20.06 15.10 -5.28
C CYS A 99 -18.87 16.08 -5.29
N PRO A 100 -19.08 17.31 -4.77
CA PRO A 100 -18.04 18.34 -4.74
C PRO A 100 -16.97 18.11 -3.66
N CYS A 101 -17.00 16.99 -2.93
CA CYS A 101 -16.00 16.71 -1.91
C CYS A 101 -14.58 16.65 -2.53
N PRO A 102 -13.55 17.13 -1.83
CA PRO A 102 -12.19 17.17 -2.36
C PRO A 102 -11.60 15.78 -2.58
N LEU A 103 -10.60 15.71 -3.46
CA LEU A 103 -9.71 14.56 -3.53
C LEU A 103 -8.60 14.73 -2.50
N ARG A 104 -8.35 13.68 -1.73
CA ARG A 104 -7.37 13.62 -0.65
C ARG A 104 -6.42 12.45 -0.83
N GLN A 105 -5.29 12.46 -0.14
CA GLN A 105 -4.38 11.31 -0.15
C GLN A 105 -5.06 10.14 0.54
N ALA A 106 -4.83 8.92 0.07
CA ALA A 106 -5.25 7.76 0.84
C ALA A 106 -4.46 7.73 2.15
N TRP A 107 -5.09 7.38 3.27
CA TRP A 107 -4.42 7.32 4.57
C TRP A 107 -3.14 6.46 4.52
N GLY A 108 -3.18 5.33 3.80
CA GLY A 108 -2.02 4.44 3.64
C GLY A 108 -0.87 5.07 2.84
N SER A 109 -1.16 6.01 1.93
CA SER A 109 -0.13 6.77 1.21
C SER A 109 0.58 7.77 2.12
N LEU A 110 -0.16 8.43 3.02
CA LEU A 110 0.42 9.34 4.03
C LEU A 110 1.26 8.57 5.05
N ASP A 111 0.77 7.41 5.52
CA ASP A 111 1.51 6.55 6.44
C ASP A 111 2.82 6.05 5.83
N ALA A 112 2.77 5.56 4.58
CA ALA A 112 3.95 5.13 3.85
C ALA A 112 4.94 6.28 3.57
N LEU A 113 4.44 7.49 3.30
CA LEU A 113 5.27 8.70 3.15
C LEU A 113 6.03 8.97 4.44
N ILE A 114 5.36 8.94 5.60
CA ILE A 114 6.01 9.14 6.90
C ILE A 114 7.04 8.06 7.21
N GLY A 115 6.75 6.79 6.86
CA GLY A 115 7.73 5.71 6.97
C GLY A 115 9.00 5.98 6.16
N ARG A 116 8.85 6.44 4.90
CA ARG A 116 10.00 6.81 4.06
C ARG A 116 10.76 8.01 4.60
N LEU A 117 10.06 9.02 5.13
CA LEU A 117 10.70 10.21 5.71
C LEU A 117 11.48 9.88 7.00
N ARG A 118 11.01 8.96 7.84
CA ARG A 118 11.79 8.45 8.99
C ARG A 118 13.08 7.79 8.55
N ALA A 119 13.00 6.86 7.58
CA ALA A 119 14.18 6.19 7.04
C ALA A 119 15.17 7.19 6.42
N ALA A 120 14.67 8.17 5.65
CA ALA A 120 15.52 9.21 5.08
C ALA A 120 16.19 10.08 6.16
N TYR A 121 15.46 10.40 7.23
CA TYR A 121 15.98 11.19 8.34
C TYR A 121 17.18 10.50 9.01
N GLU A 122 17.06 9.20 9.28
CA GLU A 122 18.14 8.39 9.87
C GLU A 122 19.37 8.33 8.96
N GLU A 123 19.18 8.13 7.65
CA GLU A 123 20.27 8.12 6.67
C GLU A 123 20.97 9.47 6.50
N ASN A 124 20.30 10.58 6.85
CA ASN A 124 20.87 11.92 6.83
C ASN A 124 21.41 12.34 8.22
N GLY A 125 21.69 11.37 9.10
CA GLY A 125 22.32 11.60 10.41
C GLY A 125 21.35 11.98 11.52
N GLY A 126 20.05 11.87 11.30
CA GLY A 126 19.03 12.11 12.31
C GLY A 126 18.93 10.96 13.32
N VAL A 127 18.75 11.29 14.60
CA VAL A 127 18.60 10.29 15.66
C VAL A 127 17.12 9.86 15.77
N PRO A 128 16.80 8.55 15.73
CA PRO A 128 15.41 8.06 15.73
C PRO A 128 14.55 8.58 16.90
N GLU A 129 15.13 8.68 18.09
CA GLU A 129 14.43 9.08 19.33
C GLU A 129 13.89 10.51 19.29
N VAL A 130 14.59 11.42 18.61
CA VAL A 130 14.19 12.84 18.48
C VAL A 130 13.53 13.12 17.12
N SER A 131 13.17 12.08 16.37
CA SER A 131 12.61 12.23 15.03
C SER A 131 11.27 13.00 15.05
N PRO A 132 11.14 14.11 14.30
CA PRO A 132 9.89 14.87 14.25
C PRO A 132 8.75 14.05 13.61
N PHE A 133 9.09 13.17 12.67
CA PHE A 133 8.17 12.24 12.02
C PHE A 133 7.67 11.17 12.98
N GLY A 134 8.47 10.83 13.99
CA GLY A 134 8.12 9.91 15.07
C GLY A 134 7.20 10.50 16.14
N SER A 135 6.93 11.81 16.13
CA SER A 135 6.21 12.49 17.22
C SER A 135 4.81 11.95 17.51
N ARG A 136 4.36 12.10 18.77
CA ARG A 136 3.02 11.67 19.21
C ARG A 136 1.90 12.30 18.38
N SER A 137 2.01 13.59 18.07
CA SER A 137 1.01 14.34 17.30
C SER A 137 0.84 13.76 15.89
N VAL A 138 1.93 13.41 15.21
CA VAL A 138 1.89 12.77 13.89
C VAL A 138 1.19 11.41 13.95
N ARG A 139 1.48 10.59 14.97
CA ARG A 139 0.80 9.28 15.15
C ARG A 139 -0.69 9.41 15.40
N ILE A 140 -1.11 10.40 16.20
CA ILE A 140 -2.53 10.66 16.48
C ILE A 140 -3.23 11.09 15.19
N PHE A 141 -2.65 12.06 14.47
CA PHE A 141 -3.18 12.55 13.20
C PHE A 141 -3.39 11.43 12.17
N LEU A 142 -2.40 10.56 11.96
CA LEU A 142 -2.52 9.45 11.00
C LEU A 142 -3.65 8.48 11.39
N ARG A 143 -3.84 8.23 12.69
CA ARG A 143 -4.97 7.41 13.18
C ARG A 143 -6.31 8.08 12.91
N GLU A 144 -6.43 9.37 13.19
CA GLU A 144 -7.65 10.14 12.94
C GLU A 144 -7.99 10.19 11.45
N VAL A 145 -6.99 10.41 10.57
CA VAL A 145 -7.18 10.37 9.11
C VAL A 145 -7.67 9.00 8.65
N ARG A 146 -7.07 7.92 9.17
CA ARG A 146 -7.51 6.55 8.85
C ARG A 146 -8.97 6.32 9.25
N ASP A 147 -9.33 6.67 10.48
CA ASP A 147 -10.68 6.45 11.01
C ASP A 147 -11.72 7.32 10.29
N TYR A 148 -11.37 8.58 10.02
CA TYR A 148 -12.20 9.50 9.25
C TYR A 148 -12.43 8.99 7.84
N GLN A 149 -11.38 8.59 7.11
CA GLN A 149 -11.53 8.08 5.74
C GLN A 149 -12.31 6.78 5.68
N ALA A 150 -12.13 5.88 6.66
CA ALA A 150 -12.89 4.64 6.76
C ALA A 150 -14.39 4.92 6.92
N ARG A 151 -14.76 5.83 7.83
CA ARG A 151 -16.15 6.29 8.02
C ARG A 151 -16.69 7.00 6.79
N ALA A 152 -15.94 7.95 6.23
CA ALA A 152 -16.37 8.77 5.09
C ALA A 152 -16.65 7.94 3.84
N ARG A 153 -15.92 6.85 3.64
CA ARG A 153 -16.05 5.95 2.48
C ARG A 153 -16.87 4.70 2.77
N GLY A 154 -17.46 4.56 3.97
CA GLY A 154 -18.25 3.38 4.33
C GLY A 154 -17.46 2.08 4.43
N VAL A 155 -16.13 2.14 4.53
CA VAL A 155 -15.26 0.95 4.61
C VAL A 155 -15.14 0.55 6.07
N SER A 156 -15.90 -0.45 6.50
CA SER A 156 -15.75 -1.02 7.83
C SER A 156 -14.62 -2.07 7.84
N TYR A 157 -13.58 -1.85 8.65
CA TYR A 157 -12.58 -2.88 9.00
C TYR A 157 -13.15 -3.88 10.03
N LYS A 158 -14.40 -4.35 9.87
CA LYS A 158 -14.80 -5.57 10.57
C LYS A 158 -13.97 -6.70 9.96
N LYS A 159 -13.04 -7.26 10.76
CA LYS A 159 -12.36 -8.53 10.48
C LYS A 159 -13.41 -9.46 9.91
N LYS A 160 -13.34 -9.74 8.60
CA LYS A 160 -14.24 -10.67 7.93
C LYS A 160 -13.92 -12.05 8.52
N ARG A 161 -14.57 -12.40 9.63
CA ARG A 161 -14.71 -13.81 10.04
C ARG A 161 -15.38 -14.46 8.85
N LYS A 162 -14.64 -15.30 8.11
CA LYS A 162 -15.14 -16.09 6.99
C LYS A 162 -16.43 -16.78 7.47
N ARG A 163 -17.59 -16.22 7.12
CA ARG A 163 -18.82 -17.01 7.06
C ARG A 163 -18.67 -17.81 5.79
N VAL A 164 -18.32 -19.09 5.94
CA VAL A 164 -18.54 -20.08 4.90
C VAL A 164 -20.06 -20.07 4.69
N SER A 165 -20.50 -19.47 3.59
CA SER A 165 -21.88 -19.55 3.15
C SER A 165 -22.11 -20.97 2.67
N ASN A 166 -22.63 -21.83 3.54
CA ASN A 166 -23.27 -23.05 3.09
C ASN A 166 -24.62 -22.63 2.49
N ALA A 167 -24.63 -22.37 1.18
CA ALA A 167 -25.84 -22.16 0.43
C ALA A 167 -26.42 -23.53 0.08
N GLN A 168 -27.48 -23.91 0.78
CA GLN A 168 -28.43 -24.92 0.33
C GLN A 168 -29.85 -24.44 0.65
N ILE A 169 -30.78 -24.90 -0.19
CA ILE A 169 -32.26 -24.88 -0.13
C ILE A 169 -32.88 -23.90 -1.16
N THR A 170 -33.74 -24.28 -2.12
CA THR A 170 -34.34 -25.57 -2.56
C THR A 170 -35.10 -25.35 -3.89
N GLN A 171 -35.12 -26.37 -4.76
CA GLN A 171 -36.10 -26.58 -5.84
C GLN A 171 -37.33 -27.37 -5.32
N SER A 172 -38.40 -27.34 -6.12
CA SER A 172 -39.80 -27.70 -5.87
C SER A 172 -40.18 -29.20 -5.81
N SER A 173 -41.36 -29.44 -5.20
CA SER A 173 -42.42 -30.44 -5.47
C SER A 173 -42.34 -31.92 -5.01
N SER A 174 -43.33 -32.27 -4.17
CA SER A 174 -44.16 -33.50 -4.13
C SER A 174 -43.64 -34.82 -3.49
N GLN A 175 -44.46 -35.34 -2.54
CA GLN A 175 -44.46 -36.60 -1.73
C GLN A 175 -44.44 -37.94 -2.52
N PRO A 176 -44.51 -39.18 -1.93
CA PRO A 176 -44.63 -39.63 -0.50
C PRO A 176 -43.63 -40.77 -0.07
N PRO A 177 -43.72 -41.31 1.19
CA PRO A 177 -42.64 -42.01 1.88
C PRO A 177 -42.76 -43.55 1.93
N LEU A 178 -41.64 -44.26 2.16
CA LEU A 178 -41.60 -45.68 2.56
C LEU A 178 -40.42 -45.97 3.51
N GLN A 179 -40.74 -46.35 4.75
CA GLN A 179 -40.28 -47.52 5.55
C GLN A 179 -39.05 -48.31 5.01
N SER A 180 -38.06 -48.84 5.77
CA SER A 180 -37.93 -49.26 7.18
C SER A 180 -36.43 -49.50 7.51
N GLN A 181 -36.01 -49.15 8.74
CA GLN A 181 -35.21 -49.90 9.75
C GLN A 181 -34.06 -50.93 9.38
N PRO A 182 -33.24 -51.40 10.34
CA PRO A 182 -31.82 -51.03 10.50
C PRO A 182 -30.83 -52.22 10.31
N GLN A 183 -29.55 -52.01 10.67
CA GLN A 183 -28.64 -52.95 11.38
C GLN A 183 -27.28 -53.30 10.70
N GLN A 184 -26.20 -53.00 11.45
CA GLN A 184 -24.93 -53.73 11.68
C GLN A 184 -23.86 -53.99 10.58
N GLN A 185 -22.65 -53.49 10.91
CA GLN A 185 -21.41 -54.26 11.20
C GLN A 185 -20.38 -54.57 10.08
N GLN A 186 -19.11 -54.21 10.41
CA GLN A 186 -17.80 -54.79 9.98
C GLN A 186 -17.40 -54.66 8.48
N GLN A 187 -16.13 -54.53 8.06
CA GLN A 187 -14.80 -54.66 8.67
C GLN A 187 -13.71 -54.37 7.60
N GLN A 188 -12.49 -54.01 8.05
CA GLN A 188 -11.17 -54.04 7.34
C GLN A 188 -11.04 -53.11 6.10
N GLY A 189 -9.92 -52.47 5.76
CA GLY A 189 -8.51 -52.31 6.16
C GLY A 189 -8.00 -51.16 5.25
N GLN A 190 -6.95 -50.40 5.48
CA GLN A 190 -5.57 -50.73 5.80
C GLN A 190 -4.89 -49.45 6.30
N SER A 191 -3.90 -49.66 7.16
CA SER A 191 -2.98 -48.68 7.70
C SER A 191 -1.89 -48.34 6.65
N MET A 192 -1.60 -47.06 6.44
CA MET A 192 -0.31 -46.64 5.90
C MET A 192 0.34 -45.73 6.95
N MET A 193 1.46 -46.21 7.45
CA MET A 193 2.24 -45.67 8.55
C MET A 193 2.95 -44.39 8.08
N VAL A 194 2.92 -43.32 8.89
CA VAL A 194 3.83 -42.19 8.73
C VAL A 194 4.64 -42.06 10.01
N ASN A 195 5.85 -42.62 9.98
CA ASN A 195 6.88 -42.41 10.99
C ASN A 195 7.40 -40.97 10.88
N TYR A 196 7.26 -40.20 11.96
CA TYR A 196 8.16 -39.07 12.23
C TYR A 196 9.00 -39.44 13.44
N ASN A 197 10.28 -39.70 13.18
CA ASN A 197 11.23 -40.04 14.22
C ASN A 197 11.57 -38.78 15.04
N HIS A 198 11.62 -39.03 16.34
CA HIS A 198 11.90 -38.14 17.45
C HIS A 198 13.41 -37.92 17.56
N GLY A 199 13.80 -36.80 18.19
CA GLY A 199 15.17 -36.32 18.24
C GLY A 199 16.14 -37.18 19.05
N GLN A 200 17.42 -36.85 18.94
CA GLN A 200 18.47 -37.31 19.85
C GLN A 200 19.51 -36.19 20.03
N LEU A 201 19.72 -35.82 21.29
CA LEU A 201 20.83 -35.06 21.84
C LEU A 201 22.03 -36.01 22.09
N ASP A 202 23.16 -35.40 22.50
CA ASP A 202 24.41 -35.99 23.02
C ASP A 202 25.44 -36.35 21.94
N ASP A 203 26.76 -36.09 22.02
CA ASP A 203 27.68 -35.31 22.88
C ASP A 203 29.08 -35.41 22.21
N ILE A 204 30.14 -34.79 22.77
CA ILE A 204 31.59 -35.11 22.64
C ILE A 204 32.30 -34.59 21.36
N VAL A 205 33.22 -33.59 21.38
CA VAL A 205 34.51 -33.36 22.08
C VAL A 205 35.73 -33.56 21.14
N GLN A 206 36.59 -32.52 21.13
CA GLN A 206 38.04 -32.48 20.89
C GLN A 206 38.70 -32.72 19.51
N HIS A 207 39.67 -31.82 19.29
CA HIS A 207 41.01 -31.98 18.71
C HIS A 207 41.25 -31.72 17.21
N ARG A 208 42.16 -30.73 17.02
CA ARG A 208 43.03 -30.35 15.91
C ARG A 208 42.50 -29.36 14.88
#